data_AF-A0AA96X0Q3-F1
#
_entry.id   AF-A0AA96X0Q3-F1
#
_cell.length_a   1.000
_cell.length_b   1.000
_cell.length_c   1.000
_cell.angle_alpha   90.00
_cell.angle_beta   90.00
_cell.angle_gamma   90.00
#
_symmetry.space_group_name_H-M   'P 1'
#
loop_
_entity.id
_entity.type
_entity.pdbx_description
1 polymer ?
#
loop_
_entity_poly.entity_id
_entity_poly.type
_entity_poly.pdbx_seq_one_letter_code
_entity_poly.pdbx_strand_id
1 'polypeptide(L)'
;MDNGFTPMNDDEVLFVDRGRVLMTNPTFKVSEFLDQLAQAVSDREGEWTEDNEAWFEDGLECEALRFNSGTGWQRGRVRIRLEFAPLKPQERLPERSSARQPDVLQPEPLTDRLRPRNIDDIYSNDDY
;
A
#
# COMPACT_ATOMS: atom_id res chain seq x y z
N MET A 1 10.97 2.50 25.85
CA MET A 1 11.69 3.45 24.97
C MET A 1 11.17 3.17 23.59
N ASP A 2 10.55 4.16 22.96
CA ASP A 2 10.13 4.06 21.57
C ASP A 2 11.38 4.26 20.71
N ASN A 3 11.75 3.24 19.92
CA ASN A 3 12.90 3.29 19.02
C ASN A 3 12.51 3.84 17.63
N GLY A 4 11.23 4.21 17.43
CA GLY A 4 10.71 4.80 16.19
C GLY A 4 10.51 3.80 15.05
N PHE A 5 10.78 2.52 15.27
CA PHE A 5 10.60 1.47 14.28
C PHE A 5 9.14 1.03 14.24
N THR A 6 8.58 1.02 13.03
CA THR A 6 7.20 0.57 12.79
C THR A 6 7.19 -0.52 11.73
N PRO A 7 6.36 -1.58 11.89
CA PRO A 7 6.25 -2.64 10.88
C PRO A 7 5.79 -2.08 9.54
N MET A 8 6.44 -2.50 8.46
CA MET A 8 6.06 -2.15 7.09
C MET A 8 5.06 -3.16 6.52
N ASN A 9 4.19 -2.68 5.62
CA ASN A 9 3.29 -3.52 4.84
C ASN A 9 3.99 -4.11 3.61
N ASP A 10 3.43 -5.20 3.09
CA ASP A 10 4.03 -6.01 2.02
C ASP A 10 4.16 -5.27 0.68
N ASP A 11 3.24 -4.34 0.40
CA ASP A 11 3.26 -3.52 -0.82
C ASP A 11 4.17 -2.28 -0.72
N GLU A 12 4.72 -1.98 0.45
CA GLU A 12 5.66 -0.87 0.60
C GLU A 12 6.97 -1.17 -0.12
N VAL A 13 7.63 -0.11 -0.59
CA VAL A 13 8.83 -0.19 -1.41
C VAL A 13 10.00 0.42 -0.65
N LEU A 14 11.10 -0.31 -0.60
CA LEU A 14 12.36 0.14 -0.05
C LEU A 14 13.33 0.51 -1.17
N PHE A 15 14.16 1.51 -0.90
CA PHE A 15 15.33 1.83 -1.71
C PHE A 15 16.59 1.74 -0.84
N VAL A 16 17.56 0.94 -1.26
CA VAL A 16 18.81 0.69 -0.54
C VAL A 16 20.00 0.80 -1.50
N ASP A 17 20.74 1.91 -1.41
CA ASP A 17 21.88 2.21 -2.30
C ASP A 17 23.08 1.26 -2.10
N ARG A 18 23.37 0.89 -0.84
CA ARG A 18 24.55 0.08 -0.47
C ARG A 18 24.23 -0.93 0.61
N GLY A 19 25.06 -1.98 0.70
CA GLY A 19 24.91 -3.00 1.73
C GLY A 19 23.65 -3.85 1.57
N ARG A 20 23.14 -3.98 0.34
CA ARG A 20 21.99 -4.83 0.04
C ARG A 20 22.29 -6.28 0.40
N VAL A 21 21.26 -6.94 0.93
CA VAL A 21 21.25 -8.36 1.27
C VAL A 21 20.06 -8.97 0.54
N LEU A 22 20.23 -10.17 -0.05
CA LEU A 22 19.24 -10.91 -0.87
C LEU A 22 18.80 -10.24 -2.19
N MET A 23 18.73 -8.92 -2.25
CA MET A 23 18.24 -8.16 -3.41
C MET A 23 19.37 -7.69 -4.31
N THR A 24 19.24 -7.95 -5.61
CA THR A 24 20.17 -7.41 -6.63
C THR A 24 19.85 -5.94 -6.92
N ASN A 25 18.56 -5.63 -7.10
CA ASN A 25 18.08 -4.30 -7.43
C ASN A 25 18.09 -3.38 -6.20
N PRO A 26 18.34 -2.06 -6.39
CA PRO A 26 18.32 -1.09 -5.30
C PRO A 26 16.92 -0.78 -4.78
N THR A 27 15.89 -1.01 -5.60
CA THR A 27 14.49 -0.79 -5.25
C THR A 27 13.75 -2.13 -5.30
N PHE A 28 13.01 -2.45 -4.24
CA PHE A 28 12.27 -3.71 -4.12
C PHE A 28 11.11 -3.55 -3.13
N LYS A 29 10.08 -4.38 -3.27
CA LYS A 29 8.96 -4.44 -2.32
C LYS A 29 9.36 -5.20 -1.04
N VAL A 30 8.64 -4.92 0.05
CA VAL A 30 8.79 -5.68 1.31
C VAL A 30 8.44 -7.16 1.11
N SER A 31 7.37 -7.48 0.37
CA SER A 31 7.02 -8.88 0.05
C SER A 31 8.14 -9.60 -0.71
N GLU A 32 8.68 -8.99 -1.77
CA GLU A 32 9.77 -9.56 -2.56
C GLU A 32 11.00 -9.88 -1.67
N PHE A 33 11.28 -9.02 -0.69
CA PHE A 33 12.34 -9.27 0.26
C PHE A 33 12.06 -10.49 1.15
N LEU A 34 10.85 -10.57 1.71
CA LEU A 34 10.43 -11.66 2.58
C LEU A 34 10.42 -13.00 1.82
N ASP A 35 9.95 -13.02 0.57
CA ASP A 35 9.94 -14.20 -0.28
C ASP A 35 11.37 -14.73 -0.55
N GLN A 36 12.30 -13.83 -0.90
CA GLN A 36 13.69 -14.21 -1.11
C GLN A 36 14.40 -14.65 0.18
N LEU A 37 14.00 -14.09 1.33
CA LEU A 37 14.50 -14.53 2.63
C LEU A 37 13.96 -15.92 2.96
N ALA A 38 12.67 -16.17 2.75
CA ALA A 38 12.05 -17.48 2.94
C ALA A 38 12.74 -18.53 2.06
N GLN A 39 12.94 -18.24 0.76
CA GLN A 39 13.67 -19.12 -0.16
C GLN A 39 15.10 -19.40 0.33
N ALA A 40 15.84 -18.37 0.76
CA ALA A 40 17.21 -18.54 1.24
C ALA A 40 17.33 -19.35 2.54
N VAL A 41 16.29 -19.34 3.40
CA VAL A 41 16.21 -20.20 4.58
C VAL A 41 15.79 -21.62 4.17
N SER A 42 14.79 -21.75 3.30
CA SER A 42 14.31 -23.03 2.76
C SER A 42 15.41 -23.83 2.08
N ASP A 43 16.26 -23.20 1.28
CA ASP A 43 17.40 -23.85 0.61
C ASP A 43 18.42 -24.49 1.59
N ARG A 44 18.41 -24.07 2.86
CA ARG A 44 19.32 -24.58 3.91
C ARG A 44 18.67 -25.64 4.78
N GLU A 45 17.34 -25.66 4.85
CA GLU A 45 16.58 -26.61 5.65
C GLU A 45 16.23 -27.83 4.77
N GLY A 46 16.45 -29.03 5.30
CA GLY A 46 16.21 -30.26 4.53
C GLY A 46 14.72 -30.56 4.33
N GLU A 47 13.88 -30.15 5.28
CA GLU A 47 12.43 -30.38 5.27
C GLU A 47 11.74 -29.04 5.58
N TRP A 48 11.27 -28.38 4.53
CA TRP A 48 10.51 -27.14 4.63
C TRP A 48 9.01 -27.48 4.74
N THR A 49 8.36 -26.99 5.80
CA THR A 49 6.97 -27.33 6.15
C THR A 49 6.09 -26.08 6.27
N GLU A 50 4.76 -26.28 6.36
CA GLU A 50 3.80 -25.18 6.56
C GLU A 50 4.10 -24.34 7.82
N ASP A 51 4.65 -24.95 8.88
CA ASP A 51 5.06 -24.23 10.09
C ASP A 51 6.25 -23.30 9.83
N ASN A 52 7.09 -23.61 8.83
CA ASN A 52 8.17 -22.73 8.38
C ASN A 52 7.61 -21.54 7.58
N GLU A 53 6.65 -21.78 6.68
CA GLU A 53 5.92 -20.74 5.95
C GLU A 53 5.26 -19.72 6.90
N ALA A 54 4.69 -20.20 8.01
CA ALA A 54 3.97 -19.37 8.97
C ALA A 54 4.81 -18.22 9.55
N TRP A 55 6.15 -18.32 9.54
CA TRP A 55 7.04 -17.23 9.94
C TRP A 55 6.94 -16.00 9.03
N PHE A 56 6.59 -16.19 7.76
CA PHE A 56 6.52 -15.13 6.74
C PHE A 56 5.08 -14.66 6.46
N GLU A 57 4.08 -15.44 6.89
CA GLU A 57 2.65 -15.15 6.70
C GLU A 57 2.00 -14.52 7.96
N ASP A 58 0.98 -15.19 8.52
CA ASP A 58 0.15 -14.75 9.65
C ASP A 58 0.78 -14.99 11.03
N GLY A 59 1.89 -15.74 11.06
CA GLY A 59 2.65 -16.04 12.27
C GLY A 59 2.41 -17.44 12.83
N LEU A 60 3.50 -18.04 13.31
CA LEU A 60 3.55 -19.34 13.96
C LEU A 60 3.05 -19.24 15.41
N GLU A 61 2.22 -20.19 15.84
CA GLU A 61 1.75 -20.24 17.23
C GLU A 61 2.91 -20.56 18.20
N CYS A 62 3.04 -19.75 19.25
CA CYS A 62 4.12 -19.91 20.23
C CYS A 62 3.74 -19.40 21.61
N GLU A 63 4.61 -19.65 22.59
CA GLU A 63 4.54 -19.04 23.92
C GLU A 63 5.78 -18.17 24.16
N ALA A 64 5.57 -16.96 24.69
CA ALA A 64 6.64 -16.04 25.04
C ALA A 64 6.65 -15.81 26.56
N LEU A 65 7.81 -15.99 27.18
CA LEU A 65 8.01 -15.67 28.60
C LEU A 65 8.28 -14.17 28.77
N ARG A 66 7.39 -13.46 29.47
CA ARG A 66 7.51 -12.00 29.68
C ARG A 66 7.95 -11.70 31.13
N PHE A 67 9.23 -11.37 31.30
CA PHE A 67 9.82 -11.08 32.61
C PHE A 67 9.27 -9.81 33.29
N ASN A 68 8.75 -8.85 32.51
CA ASN A 68 8.37 -7.53 33.02
C ASN A 68 6.88 -7.40 33.37
N SER A 69 6.07 -8.41 33.06
CA SER A 69 4.60 -8.31 33.13
C SER A 69 3.98 -9.03 34.33
N GLY A 70 4.79 -9.76 35.13
CA GLY A 70 4.32 -10.57 36.25
C GLY A 70 3.44 -11.79 35.86
N THR A 71 3.07 -11.90 34.58
CA THR A 71 2.11 -12.89 34.04
C THR A 71 2.74 -14.17 33.51
N GLY A 72 4.08 -14.30 33.47
CA GLY A 72 4.76 -15.54 33.08
C GLY A 72 4.70 -15.84 31.57
N TRP A 73 4.46 -17.10 31.21
CA TRP A 73 4.32 -17.54 29.81
C TRP A 73 3.02 -17.04 29.20
N GLN A 74 3.09 -16.48 28.00
CA GLN A 74 1.95 -15.97 27.26
C GLN A 74 1.87 -16.62 25.88
N ARG A 75 0.74 -17.26 25.57
CA ARG A 75 0.43 -17.75 24.21
C ARG A 75 0.23 -16.59 23.24
N GLY A 76 0.73 -16.75 22.03
CA GLY A 76 0.63 -15.77 20.95
C GLY A 76 1.12 -16.33 19.62
N ARG A 77 1.49 -15.44 18.71
CA ARG A 77 2.08 -15.78 17.41
C ARG A 77 3.37 -15.00 17.17
N VAL A 78 4.30 -15.59 16.43
CA VAL A 78 5.56 -14.97 16.04
C VAL A 78 5.69 -14.96 14.52
N ARG A 79 6.19 -13.86 13.95
CA ARG A 79 6.44 -13.71 12.51
C ARG A 79 7.61 -12.76 12.26
N ILE A 80 8.20 -12.84 11.07
CA ILE A 80 9.25 -11.96 10.57
C ILE A 80 8.60 -10.85 9.75
N ARG A 81 8.93 -9.59 10.06
CA ARG A 81 8.53 -8.41 9.29
C ARG A 81 9.69 -7.42 9.25
N LEU A 82 9.72 -6.59 8.21
CA LEU A 82 10.63 -5.45 8.17
C LEU A 82 10.04 -4.29 8.94
N GLU A 83 10.90 -3.59 9.69
CA GLU A 83 10.52 -2.37 10.39
C GLU A 83 11.30 -1.20 9.82
N PHE A 84 10.66 -0.03 9.82
CA PHE A 84 11.25 1.21 9.35
C PHE A 84 11.09 2.32 10.36
N ALA A 85 12.17 3.08 10.56
CA ALA A 85 12.20 4.27 11.40
C ALA A 85 12.58 5.48 10.55
N PRO A 86 11.68 6.44 10.30
CA PRO A 86 12.01 7.63 9.54
C PRO A 86 12.95 8.53 10.34
N LEU A 87 13.95 9.11 9.66
CA LEU A 87 14.95 9.99 10.30
C LEU A 87 14.32 11.27 10.89
N LYS A 88 13.22 11.73 10.30
CA LYS A 88 12.40 12.83 10.80
C LYS A 88 10.95 12.36 10.87
N PRO A 89 10.22 12.64 11.96
CA PRO A 89 8.80 12.36 12.03
C PRO A 89 8.09 13.02 10.85
N GLN A 90 7.17 12.28 10.22
CA GLN A 90 6.39 12.79 9.10
C GLN A 90 5.49 13.91 9.63
N GLU A 91 5.78 15.15 9.26
CA GLU A 91 4.89 16.28 9.56
C GLU A 91 3.56 15.98 8.87
N ARG A 92 2.49 15.78 9.65
CA ARG A 92 1.14 15.69 9.09
C ARG A 92 0.84 17.04 8.46
N LEU A 93 0.95 17.13 7.14
CA LEU A 93 0.48 18.29 6.41
C LEU A 93 -0.97 18.54 6.85
N PRO A 94 -1.32 19.79 7.20
CA PRO A 94 -2.69 20.10 7.57
C PRO A 94 -3.60 19.63 6.44
N GLU A 95 -4.60 18.82 6.78
CA GLU A 95 -5.65 18.43 5.84
C GLU A 95 -6.11 19.70 5.13
N ARG A 96 -6.03 19.72 3.80
CA ARG A 96 -6.58 20.83 3.03
C ARG A 96 -8.06 20.87 3.36
N SER A 97 -8.44 21.75 4.28
CA SER A 97 -9.83 22.09 4.53
C SER A 97 -10.42 22.46 3.18
N SER A 98 -11.37 21.68 2.70
CA SER A 98 -12.18 21.96 1.52
C SER A 98 -13.11 23.13 1.80
N ALA A 99 -12.55 24.28 2.16
CA ALA A 99 -13.26 25.50 2.49
C ALA A 99 -12.83 26.61 1.51
N ARG A 100 -13.46 26.53 0.33
CA ARG A 100 -14.09 27.62 -0.45
C ARG A 100 -14.02 27.21 -1.92
N GLN A 101 -15.14 26.66 -2.41
CA GLN A 101 -15.47 26.83 -3.83
C GLN A 101 -15.34 28.32 -4.14
N PRO A 102 -14.60 28.74 -5.18
CA PRO A 102 -14.79 30.08 -5.71
C PRO A 102 -16.26 30.15 -6.15
N ASP A 103 -16.95 31.21 -5.73
CA ASP A 103 -18.29 31.56 -6.22
C ASP A 103 -18.25 31.46 -7.74
N VAL A 104 -18.93 30.47 -8.28
CA VAL A 104 -19.14 30.33 -9.71
C VAL A 104 -20.04 31.50 -10.08
N LEU A 105 -19.46 32.54 -10.68
CA LEU A 105 -20.22 33.57 -11.39
C LEU A 105 -21.12 32.84 -12.39
N GLN A 106 -22.40 32.74 -12.07
CA GLN A 106 -23.39 32.10 -12.94
C GLN A 106 -23.42 32.88 -14.26
N PRO A 107 -23.20 32.24 -15.42
CA PRO A 107 -23.51 32.89 -16.68
C PRO A 107 -25.03 33.03 -16.76
N GLU A 108 -25.50 34.27 -16.94
CA GLU A 108 -26.89 34.61 -17.25
C GLU A 108 -27.46 33.68 -18.34
N PRO A 109 -28.70 33.19 -18.22
CA PRO A 109 -29.27 32.29 -19.21
C PRO A 109 -29.54 33.05 -20.51
N LEU A 110 -28.81 32.71 -21.58
CA LEU A 110 -29.12 33.14 -22.93
C LEU A 110 -30.48 32.57 -23.33
N THR A 111 -31.52 33.37 -23.11
CA THR A 111 -32.83 33.17 -23.71
C THR A 111 -32.87 33.98 -25.00
N ASP A 112 -32.51 33.36 -26.13
CA ASP A 112 -33.28 33.60 -27.36
C ASP A 112 -33.13 32.47 -28.38
N ARG A 113 -34.25 32.21 -29.03
CA ARG A 113 -34.61 31.05 -29.85
C ARG A 113 -34.00 31.13 -31.23
N LEU A 114 -33.63 29.98 -31.81
CA LEU A 114 -34.13 29.52 -33.12
C LEU A 114 -34.13 27.97 -33.17
N ARG A 115 -35.20 27.43 -33.75
CA ARG A 115 -35.67 26.03 -33.69
C ARG A 115 -34.66 25.02 -34.27
N PRO A 116 -34.64 23.75 -33.82
CA PRO A 116 -33.96 22.70 -34.57
C PRO A 116 -34.64 22.54 -35.93
N ARG A 117 -33.87 22.61 -37.01
CA ARG A 117 -34.35 22.21 -38.34
C ARG A 117 -34.65 20.72 -38.29
N ASN A 118 -35.84 20.34 -38.76
CA ASN A 118 -36.24 18.96 -38.89
C ASN A 118 -35.36 18.30 -39.97
N ILE A 119 -34.74 17.17 -39.64
CA ILE A 119 -33.74 16.48 -40.47
C ILE A 119 -34.37 15.77 -41.68
N ASP A 120 -35.70 15.62 -41.68
CA ASP A 120 -36.43 14.88 -42.71
C ASP A 120 -36.58 15.62 -44.05
N ASP A 121 -36.25 16.92 -44.12
CA ASP A 121 -36.32 17.72 -45.37
C ASP A 121 -35.09 17.56 -46.29
N ILE A 122 -34.09 16.74 -45.90
CA ILE A 122 -32.79 16.67 -46.60
C ILE A 122 -32.76 15.56 -47.70
N TYR A 123 -33.70 14.62 -47.70
CA TYR A 123 -33.70 13.46 -48.63
C TYR A 123 -35.02 13.26 -49.40
N SER A 124 -35.62 14.33 -49.92
CA SER A 124 -36.68 14.23 -50.92
C SER A 124 -36.42 15.17 -52.08
N ASN A 125 -35.55 14.74 -53.00
CA ASN A 125 -35.77 14.79 -54.45
C ASN A 125 -34.51 14.29 -55.18
N ASP A 126 -34.49 13.01 -55.50
CA ASP A 126 -34.03 12.56 -56.82
C ASP A 126 -35.28 11.96 -57.48
N ASP A 127 -35.76 12.56 -58.57
CA ASP A 127 -36.27 11.85 -59.74
C ASP A 127 -36.80 12.80 -60.83
N TYR A 128 -36.22 12.62 -62.03
CA TYR A 128 -36.55 13.12 -63.39
C TYR A 128 -36.12 14.53 -63.84
#